data_AF-D9PI25-F1
#
_entry.id   AF-D9PI25-F1
#
_cell.length_a   1.000
_cell.length_b   1.000
_cell.length_c   1.000
_cell.angle_alpha   90.00
_cell.angle_beta   90.00
_cell.angle_gamma   90.00
#
_symmetry.space_group_name_H-M   'P 1'
#
loop_
_entity.id
_entity.type
_entity.pdbx_description
1 polymer ?
#
loop_
_entity_poly.entity_id
_entity_poly.type
_entity_poly.pdbx_seq_one_letter_code
_entity_poly.pdbx_strand_id
1 'polypeptide(L)'
;MLLIKTDTLEYPITIHQFKRRVNVSWGSEITPEPYGYAFVTQVPMPAFTRFQKVIEIAPKVVDGKWTQQWQVIDLEGEELSHAQACVAAEAAKAQWLAAKTD
;
A
#
# COMPACT_ATOMS: atom_id res chain seq x y z
N MET A 1 1.86 12.66 -3.03
CA MET A 1 1.27 12.66 -4.39
C MET A 1 2.14 11.83 -5.32
N LEU A 2 1.52 10.85 -5.98
CA LEU A 2 2.18 9.88 -6.87
C LEU A 2 1.75 10.11 -8.31
N LEU A 3 2.61 9.73 -9.25
CA LEU A 3 2.42 9.86 -10.68
C LEU A 3 2.65 8.50 -11.34
N ILE A 4 1.70 8.04 -12.15
CA ILE A 4 1.83 6.81 -12.95
C ILE A 4 2.11 7.17 -14.40
N LYS A 5 3.00 6.42 -15.05
CA LYS A 5 3.21 6.53 -16.49
C LYS A 5 2.13 5.73 -17.21
N THR A 6 1.30 6.39 -18.01
CA THR A 6 0.06 5.79 -18.53
C THR A 6 0.29 4.82 -19.68
N ASP A 7 1.46 4.86 -20.32
CA ASP A 7 1.86 3.99 -21.42
C ASP A 7 2.44 2.64 -20.93
N THR A 8 3.32 2.67 -19.93
CA THR A 8 4.01 1.48 -19.42
C THR A 8 3.34 0.89 -18.19
N LEU A 9 2.48 1.65 -17.50
CA LEU A 9 1.90 1.30 -16.21
C LEU A 9 2.97 0.91 -15.18
N GLU A 10 4.15 1.53 -15.29
CA GLU A 10 5.23 1.42 -14.31
C GLU A 10 4.75 1.80 -12.91
N TYR A 11 5.42 1.25 -11.90
CA TYR A 11 5.14 1.58 -10.50
C TYR A 11 5.15 3.11 -10.30
N PRO A 12 4.13 3.67 -9.63
CA PRO A 12 4.01 5.11 -9.49
C PRO A 12 5.22 5.74 -8.84
N ILE A 13 5.64 6.89 -9.38
CA ILE A 13 6.79 7.64 -8.89
C ILE A 13 6.33 8.89 -8.15
N THR A 14 7.17 9.37 -7.25
CA THR A 14 6.97 10.66 -6.59
C THR A 14 7.17 11.82 -7.56
N ILE A 15 6.59 12.98 -7.25
CA ILE A 15 6.83 14.22 -7.98
C ILE A 15 8.33 14.51 -8.10
N HIS A 16 9.11 14.30 -7.03
CA HIS A 16 10.55 14.54 -7.05
C HIS A 16 11.26 13.64 -8.08
N GLN A 17 10.91 12.35 -8.12
CA GLN A 17 11.45 11.43 -9.12
C GLN A 17 11.02 11.80 -10.54
N PHE A 18 9.77 12.23 -10.72
CA PHE A 18 9.28 12.72 -12.01
C PHE A 18 10.06 13.96 -12.48
N LYS A 19 10.26 14.97 -11.62
CA LYS A 19 11.05 16.17 -11.93
C LYS A 19 12.51 15.85 -12.27
N ARG A 20 13.07 14.79 -11.69
CA ARG A 20 14.42 14.31 -12.04
C ARG A 20 14.47 13.60 -13.39
N ARG A 21 13.40 12.90 -13.79
CA ARG A 21 13.29 12.22 -15.09
C ARG A 21 13.07 13.23 -16.22
N VAL A 22 12.16 14.17 -15.99
CA VAL A 22 11.81 15.22 -16.94
C VAL A 22 12.60 16.48 -16.55
N ASN A 23 13.82 16.57 -17.09
CA ASN A 23 14.80 17.61 -16.77
C ASN A 23 14.41 18.98 -17.36
N VAL A 24 13.34 19.58 -16.85
CA VAL A 24 12.80 20.88 -17.29
C VAL A 24 12.59 21.80 -16.08
N SER A 25 12.53 23.11 -16.33
CA SER A 25 12.10 24.08 -15.32
C SER A 25 10.59 24.00 -15.12
N TRP A 26 10.17 23.82 -13.88
CA TRP A 26 8.76 23.67 -13.50
C TRP A 26 8.19 25.00 -13.04
N GLY A 27 6.96 25.31 -13.47
CA GLY A 27 6.17 26.41 -12.90
C GLY A 27 5.68 26.08 -11.49
N SER A 28 4.79 26.95 -10.96
CA SER A 28 4.12 26.73 -9.67
C SER A 28 3.23 25.49 -9.67
N GLU A 29 2.62 25.17 -10.81
CA GLU A 29 1.80 23.97 -11.02
C GLU A 29 2.52 22.99 -11.94
N ILE A 30 2.37 21.70 -11.64
CA ILE A 30 2.96 20.62 -12.42
C ILE A 30 1.86 20.01 -13.27
N THR A 31 2.07 20.01 -14.59
CA THR A 31 1.22 19.32 -15.57
C THR A 31 1.96 18.07 -16.07
N PRO A 32 1.70 16.89 -15.50
CA PRO A 32 2.37 15.64 -15.90
C PRO A 32 1.85 15.05 -17.22
N GLU A 33 0.65 15.44 -17.66
CA GLU A 33 -0.06 14.88 -18.81
C GLU A 33 0.74 14.97 -20.14
N PRO A 34 1.40 16.10 -20.47
CA PRO A 34 2.22 16.21 -21.67
C PRO A 34 3.40 15.23 -21.71
N TYR A 35 3.78 14.68 -20.56
CA TYR A 35 4.88 13.72 -20.43
C TYR A 35 4.39 12.27 -20.33
N GLY A 36 3.09 12.02 -20.55
CA GLY A 36 2.48 10.70 -20.43
C GLY A 36 2.35 10.21 -18.99
N TYR A 37 2.33 11.14 -18.03
CA TYR A 37 2.11 10.84 -16.62
C TYR A 37 0.74 11.34 -16.17
N ALA A 38 0.13 10.63 -15.22
CA ALA A 38 -1.12 11.04 -14.59
C ALA A 38 -1.03 10.97 -13.07
N PHE A 39 -1.78 11.84 -12.39
CA PHE A 39 -1.88 11.82 -10.94
C PHE A 39 -2.60 10.57 -10.45
N VAL A 40 -1.98 9.88 -9.48
CA VAL A 40 -2.58 8.77 -8.76
C VAL A 40 -3.19 9.29 -7.46
N THR A 41 -4.50 9.15 -7.34
CA THR A 41 -5.25 9.41 -6.12
C THR A 41 -4.89 8.34 -5.10
N GLN A 42 -4.32 8.75 -3.97
CA GLN A 42 -3.98 7.83 -2.89
C GLN A 42 -5.25 7.44 -2.13
N VAL A 43 -5.35 6.16 -1.81
CA VAL A 43 -6.48 5.60 -1.05
C VAL A 43 -5.93 5.07 0.28
N PRO A 44 -6.63 5.29 1.41
CA PRO A 44 -6.23 4.69 2.67
C PRO A 44 -6.08 3.17 2.54
N MET A 45 -5.04 2.64 3.17
CA MET A 45 -4.87 1.19 3.26
C MET A 45 -6.08 0.59 3.98
N PRO A 46 -6.72 -0.48 3.43
CA PRO A 46 -7.85 -1.13 4.07
C PRO A 46 -7.44 -1.75 5.42
N ALA A 47 -8.41 -1.89 6.32
CA ALA A 47 -8.22 -2.68 7.53
C ALA A 47 -8.02 -4.17 7.15
N PHE A 48 -7.14 -4.84 7.88
CA PHE A 48 -6.81 -6.25 7.70
C PHE A 48 -6.69 -6.93 9.05
N THR A 49 -6.94 -8.24 9.07
CA THR A 49 -6.81 -9.04 10.29
C THR A 49 -5.37 -9.48 10.53
N ARG A 50 -5.10 -10.05 11.71
CA ARG A 50 -3.79 -10.62 12.05
C ARG A 50 -3.38 -11.80 11.15
N PHE A 51 -4.34 -12.40 10.45
CA PHE A 51 -4.12 -13.50 9.50
C PHE A 51 -4.13 -13.03 8.05
N GLN A 52 -4.02 -11.72 7.83
CA GLN A 52 -4.02 -11.11 6.51
C GLN A 52 -2.82 -10.17 6.38
N LYS A 53 -2.43 -9.92 5.14
CA LYS A 53 -1.53 -8.82 4.78
C LYS A 53 -2.13 -8.02 3.65
N VAL A 54 -1.71 -6.77 3.55
CA VAL A 54 -2.15 -5.85 2.50
C VAL A 54 -0.97 -5.57 1.59
N ILE A 55 -1.18 -5.74 0.29
CA ILE A 55 -0.21 -5.39 -0.74
C ILE A 55 -0.75 -4.28 -1.62
N GLU A 56 0.12 -3.40 -2.07
CA GLU A 56 -0.21 -2.44 -3.12
C GLU A 56 -0.18 -3.15 -4.47
N ILE A 57 -1.21 -2.95 -5.28
CA ILE A 57 -1.29 -3.48 -6.65
C ILE A 57 -1.29 -2.34 -7.67
N ALA A 58 -1.21 -2.68 -8.95
CA ALA A 58 -1.24 -1.71 -10.03
C ALA A 58 -2.45 -0.75 -9.89
N PRO A 59 -2.24 0.57 -9.94
CA PRO A 59 -3.34 1.53 -9.92
C PRO A 59 -4.34 1.24 -11.03
N LYS A 60 -5.60 1.61 -10.79
CA LYS A 60 -6.68 1.44 -11.76
C LYS A 60 -7.42 2.74 -11.96
N VAL A 61 -7.94 2.94 -13.16
CA VAL A 61 -8.84 4.06 -13.44
C VAL A 61 -10.20 3.78 -12.79
N VAL A 62 -10.58 4.65 -11.86
CA VAL A 62 -11.88 4.67 -11.17
C VAL A 62 -12.45 6.08 -11.31
N ASP A 63 -13.67 6.21 -11.83
CA ASP A 63 -14.32 7.51 -12.08
C ASP A 63 -13.46 8.50 -12.88
N GLY A 64 -12.74 8.00 -13.89
CA GLY A 64 -11.88 8.80 -14.76
C GLY A 64 -10.56 9.27 -14.13
N LYS A 65 -10.23 8.80 -12.92
CA LYS A 65 -8.97 9.12 -12.23
C LYS A 65 -8.17 7.87 -11.95
N TRP A 66 -6.85 7.95 -12.09
CA TRP A 66 -5.97 6.89 -11.61
C TRP A 66 -6.02 6.85 -10.09
N THR A 67 -6.29 5.67 -9.56
CA THR A 67 -6.53 5.46 -8.14
C THR A 67 -5.67 4.32 -7.65
N GLN A 68 -4.96 4.55 -6.55
CA GLN A 68 -4.16 3.55 -5.86
C GLN A 68 -5.05 2.37 -5.44
N GLN A 69 -4.53 1.16 -5.57
CA GLN A 69 -5.28 -0.06 -5.27
C GLN A 69 -4.55 -0.88 -4.22
N TRP A 70 -5.32 -1.46 -3.31
CA TRP A 70 -4.84 -2.35 -2.27
C TRP A 70 -5.50 -3.72 -2.44
N GLN A 71 -4.73 -4.78 -2.24
CA GLN A 71 -5.25 -6.14 -2.17
C GLN A 71 -4.97 -6.70 -0.79
N VAL A 72 -6.02 -7.14 -0.11
CA VAL A 72 -5.91 -7.92 1.12
C VAL A 72 -5.79 -9.39 0.73
N ILE A 73 -4.75 -10.04 1.23
CA ILE A 73 -4.49 -11.46 1.00
C ILE A 73 -4.36 -12.17 2.34
N ASP A 74 -4.93 -13.37 2.42
CA ASP A 74 -4.79 -14.21 3.60
C ASP A 74 -3.35 -14.74 3.69
N LEU A 75 -2.85 -14.84 4.92
CA LEU A 75 -1.57 -15.48 5.18
C LEU A 75 -1.71 -16.98 4.94
N GLU A 76 -0.69 -17.59 4.35
CA GLU A 76 -0.65 -19.02 4.08
C GLU A 76 0.69 -19.61 4.57
N GLY A 77 0.72 -20.94 4.71
CA GLY A 77 1.94 -21.69 5.03
C GLY A 77 2.62 -21.25 6.33
N GLU A 78 3.91 -20.91 6.23
CA GLU A 78 4.73 -20.51 7.38
C GLU A 78 4.27 -19.20 8.01
N GLU A 79 3.84 -18.23 7.21
CA GLU A 79 3.35 -16.93 7.71
C GLU A 79 2.10 -17.12 8.57
N LEU A 80 1.18 -17.99 8.13
CA LEU A 80 -0.02 -18.34 8.90
C LEU A 80 0.34 -19.07 10.19
N SER A 81 1.24 -20.05 10.10
CA SER A 81 1.69 -20.85 11.25
C SER A 81 2.35 -19.97 12.31
N HIS A 82 3.17 -19.01 11.90
CA HIS A 82 3.80 -18.04 12.78
C HIS A 82 2.77 -17.12 13.44
N ALA A 83 1.81 -16.60 12.66
CA ALA A 83 0.74 -15.76 13.18
C ALA A 83 -0.10 -16.50 14.24
N GLN A 84 -0.45 -17.77 13.99
CA GLN A 84 -1.18 -18.62 14.94
C GLN A 84 -0.37 -18.90 16.21
N ALA A 85 0.92 -19.21 16.09
CA ALA A 85 1.79 -19.42 17.25
C ALA A 85 1.89 -18.16 18.13
N CYS A 86 1.97 -16.98 17.50
CA CYS A 86 2.00 -15.70 18.20
C CYS A 86 0.70 -15.45 18.99
N VAL A 87 -0.46 -15.72 18.38
CA VAL A 87 -1.77 -15.63 19.06
C VAL A 87 -1.85 -16.60 20.24
N ALA A 88 -1.41 -17.85 20.05
CA ALA A 88 -1.42 -18.86 21.11
C ALA A 88 -0.52 -18.46 22.29
N ALA A 89 0.67 -17.92 22.02
CA ALA A 89 1.59 -17.45 23.05
C ALA A 89 1.01 -16.29 23.87
N GLU A 90 0.31 -15.35 23.22
CA GLU A 90 -0.37 -14.25 23.89
C GLU A 90 -1.52 -14.73 24.76
N ALA A 91 -2.34 -15.67 24.26
CA ALA A 91 -3.43 -16.26 25.03
C ALA A 91 -2.90 -16.99 26.27
N ALA A 92 -1.82 -17.77 26.13
CA ALA A 92 -1.17 -18.46 27.25
C ALA A 92 -0.63 -17.46 28.29
N LYS A 93 -0.02 -16.36 27.85
CA LYS A 93 0.46 -15.30 28.74
C LYS A 93 -0.69 -14.62 29.48
N ALA A 94 -1.80 -14.34 28.80
CA ALA A 94 -2.98 -13.73 29.40
C ALA A 94 -3.60 -14.63 30.47
N GLN A 95 -3.71 -15.94 30.20
CA GLN A 95 -4.20 -16.91 31.18
C GLN A 95 -3.28 -17.01 32.41
N TRP A 96 -1.96 -17.02 32.21
CA TRP A 96 -0.99 -17.03 33.31
C TRP A 96 -1.06 -15.77 34.17
N LEU A 97 -1.26 -14.60 33.56
CA LEU A 97 -1.45 -13.35 34.29
C LEU A 97 -2.75 -13.39 35.10
N ALA A 98 -3.85 -13.84 34.50
CA ALA A 98 -5.12 -13.99 35.20
C ALA A 98 -4.99 -14.92 36.43
N ALA A 99 -4.37 -16.09 36.25
CA ALA A 99 -4.15 -17.06 37.33
C ALA A 99 -3.19 -16.58 38.45
N LYS A 100 -2.48 -15.47 38.26
CA LYS A 100 -1.62 -14.85 39.28
C LYS A 100 -2.26 -13.69 40.01
N THR A 101 -3.43 -13.25 39.53
CA THR A 101 -4.14 -12.08 40.07
C THR A 101 -5.30 -12.50 40.99
N ASP A 102 -5.58 -13.81 41.09
CA ASP A 102 -6.39 -14.47 42.12
C ASP A 102 -5.50 -14.98 43.28
#